data_AF-A0AAW1SR34-F1
#
_entry.id   AF-A0AAW1SR34-F1
#
_cell.length_a   1.000
_cell.length_b   1.000
_cell.length_c   1.000
_cell.angle_alpha   90.00
_cell.angle_beta   90.00
_cell.angle_gamma   90.00
#
_symmetry.space_group_name_H-M   'P 1'
#
loop_
_entity.id
_entity.type
_entity.pdbx_description
1 polymer ?
#
loop_
_entity_poly.entity_id
_entity_poly.type
_entity_poly.pdbx_seq_one_letter_code
_entity_poly.pdbx_strand_id
1 'polypeptide(L)'
;MPQLGLAVTREGHELPVLPSSLTPTCSASAFAAKGFPPKKKAQRGVSSSGKGEDVNDLLNSIEKKGEDFKESDVVSIWQQLADRAENMSQEDRESKIHRVKGFQTLVDMSIMATKRCSTEQLAKIVMSAGQLGFDDDMLLDRISQSFMTRMSHVDATELVNLATGLSLADHSPSVILFDTIQKRAVELAPDFSSEQKSALEKAFKSFDYDHKDISSEL
;
A
#
# COMPACT_ATOMS: atom_id res chain seq x y z
N MET A 1 -1.84 -44.65 53.76
CA MET A 1 -3.14 -45.08 54.32
C MET A 1 -3.50 -44.13 55.47
N PRO A 2 -4.78 -43.77 55.64
CA PRO A 2 -5.38 -42.41 55.53
C PRO A 2 -5.40 -41.64 56.87
N GLN A 3 -5.69 -40.33 56.95
CA GLN A 3 -7.05 -39.77 56.96
C GLN A 3 -7.13 -38.26 56.65
N LEU A 4 -8.25 -37.93 56.01
CA LEU A 4 -8.81 -36.63 55.67
C LEU A 4 -9.36 -35.87 56.90
N GLY A 5 -9.37 -34.54 56.80
CA GLY A 5 -10.35 -33.63 57.44
C GLY A 5 -10.30 -32.30 56.69
N LEU A 6 -11.27 -31.99 55.81
CA LEU A 6 -12.52 -31.23 56.09
C LEU A 6 -12.23 -29.87 56.75
N ALA A 7 -12.73 -28.70 56.34
CA ALA A 7 -13.32 -28.09 55.15
C ALA A 7 -13.75 -26.65 55.61
N VAL A 8 -14.19 -25.80 54.67
CA VAL A 8 -15.10 -24.63 54.88
C VAL A 8 -14.44 -23.37 55.48
N THR A 9 -14.62 -22.11 55.05
CA THR A 9 -15.20 -21.32 53.92
C THR A 9 -14.54 -19.91 54.07
N ARG A 10 -14.65 -18.86 53.25
CA ARG A 10 -15.79 -18.15 52.66
C ARG A 10 -15.21 -16.86 52.05
N GLU A 11 -15.95 -16.22 51.14
CA GLU A 11 -15.63 -15.00 50.35
C GLU A 11 -15.22 -15.35 48.91
N GLY A 12 -16.08 -15.31 47.91
CA GLY A 12 -17.34 -14.54 47.77
C GLY A 12 -17.15 -13.40 46.77
N HIS A 13 -16.71 -13.72 45.56
CA HIS A 13 -16.85 -12.84 44.39
C HIS A 13 -17.44 -13.65 43.24
N GLU A 14 -18.77 -13.61 43.14
CA GLU A 14 -19.50 -14.10 41.97
C GLU A 14 -19.28 -13.13 40.81
N LEU A 15 -18.73 -13.66 39.71
CA LEU A 15 -18.74 -13.00 38.40
C LEU A 15 -20.11 -13.26 37.74
N PRO A 16 -20.72 -12.25 37.08
CA PRO A 16 -21.99 -12.44 36.40
C PRO A 16 -21.85 -13.42 35.22
N VAL A 17 -22.58 -14.53 35.32
CA VAL A 17 -22.75 -15.51 34.25
C VAL A 17 -23.63 -14.89 33.16
N LEU A 18 -23.08 -14.77 31.94
CA LEU A 18 -23.84 -14.35 30.76
C LEU A 18 -24.75 -15.49 30.29
N PRO A 19 -26.05 -15.21 29.98
CA PRO A 19 -26.96 -16.24 29.50
C PRO A 19 -26.58 -16.70 28.09
N SER A 20 -26.30 -18.00 27.97
CA SER A 20 -26.18 -18.72 26.71
C SER A 20 -27.56 -19.15 26.24
N SER A 21 -28.28 -18.28 25.56
CA SER A 21 -29.37 -18.66 24.65
C SER A 21 -29.82 -17.46 23.84
N LEU A 22 -29.82 -17.63 22.51
CA LEU A 22 -30.76 -17.08 21.52
C LEU A 22 -30.05 -17.08 20.16
N THR A 23 -30.03 -18.23 19.49
CA THR A 23 -30.10 -18.26 18.04
C THR A 23 -31.53 -17.88 17.64
N PRO A 24 -31.69 -17.06 16.58
CA PRO A 24 -32.66 -17.46 15.56
C PRO A 24 -32.18 -17.22 14.13
N THR A 25 -32.27 -18.30 13.35
CA THR A 25 -32.83 -18.39 11.99
C THR A 25 -32.54 -17.31 10.95
N CYS A 26 -31.82 -17.75 9.91
CA CYS A 26 -31.99 -17.29 8.53
C CYS A 26 -33.47 -17.13 8.17
N SER A 27 -33.85 -15.94 7.70
CA SER A 27 -35.04 -15.75 6.90
C SER A 27 -34.69 -14.91 5.68
N ALA A 28 -34.68 -15.58 4.53
CA ALA A 28 -34.65 -14.96 3.22
C ALA A 28 -35.96 -14.20 3.02
N SER A 29 -35.88 -12.89 2.82
CA SER A 29 -37.00 -12.07 2.37
C SER A 29 -36.67 -11.49 1.00
N ALA A 30 -37.42 -11.99 0.03
CA ALA A 30 -37.48 -11.52 -1.33
C ALA A 30 -37.91 -10.04 -1.38
N PHE A 31 -37.07 -9.19 -1.97
CA PHE A 31 -37.51 -7.90 -2.51
C PHE A 31 -37.65 -8.04 -4.03
N ALA A 32 -38.87 -8.27 -4.46
CA ALA A 32 -39.32 -8.02 -5.82
C ALA A 32 -39.84 -6.58 -5.89
N ALA A 33 -39.15 -5.69 -6.60
CA ALA A 33 -39.79 -4.52 -7.19
C ALA A 33 -38.91 -3.86 -8.28
N LYS A 34 -39.46 -3.89 -9.50
CA LYS A 34 -39.35 -2.90 -10.57
C LYS A 34 -38.06 -2.90 -11.40
N GLY A 35 -38.22 -3.44 -12.61
CA GLY A 35 -37.24 -3.47 -13.67
C GLY A 35 -36.72 -2.09 -14.04
N PHE A 36 -35.40 -2.01 -14.07
CA PHE A 36 -34.65 -1.03 -14.86
C PHE A 36 -34.02 -1.77 -16.05
N PRO A 37 -34.07 -1.17 -17.26
CA PRO A 37 -33.52 -1.81 -18.45
C PRO A 37 -32.00 -2.01 -18.33
N PRO A 38 -31.45 -3.10 -18.89
CA PRO A 38 -30.03 -3.37 -18.85
C PRO A 38 -29.27 -2.30 -19.63
N LYS A 39 -28.61 -1.38 -18.91
CA LYS A 39 -27.60 -0.52 -19.52
C LYS A 39 -26.46 -1.44 -19.96
N LYS A 40 -26.34 -1.61 -21.27
CA LYS A 40 -25.24 -2.32 -21.93
C LYS A 40 -23.93 -1.87 -21.30
N LYS A 41 -23.18 -2.83 -20.76
CA LYS A 41 -21.81 -2.66 -20.31
C LYS A 41 -20.98 -2.19 -21.51
N ALA A 42 -20.74 -0.89 -21.60
CA ALA A 42 -19.61 -0.37 -22.33
C ALA A 42 -18.40 -0.56 -21.42
N GLN A 43 -17.87 -1.78 -21.40
CA GLN A 43 -16.56 -2.07 -20.84
C GLN A 43 -15.53 -1.45 -21.80
N ARG A 44 -15.42 -0.12 -21.77
CA ARG A 44 -14.24 0.56 -22.30
C ARG A 44 -13.15 0.29 -21.28
N GLY A 45 -12.41 -0.79 -21.50
CA GLY A 45 -11.08 -0.90 -20.95
C GLY A 45 -10.36 0.41 -21.26
N VAL A 46 -9.76 1.02 -20.24
CA VAL A 46 -8.80 2.10 -20.44
C VAL A 46 -7.61 1.44 -21.14
N SER A 47 -7.72 1.31 -22.47
CA SER A 47 -6.64 0.84 -23.30
C SER A 47 -5.59 1.94 -23.30
N SER A 48 -4.50 1.67 -22.60
CA SER A 48 -3.26 2.44 -22.58
C SER A 48 -2.69 2.57 -23.99
N SER A 49 -3.14 3.55 -24.76
CA SER A 49 -2.58 3.84 -26.08
C SER A 49 -2.79 5.31 -26.42
N GLY A 50 -2.12 6.17 -25.67
CA GLY A 50 -2.09 7.61 -25.90
C GLY A 50 -0.79 8.21 -25.38
N LYS A 51 0.32 8.02 -26.11
CA LYS A 51 1.63 8.66 -25.86
C LYS A 51 1.61 10.20 -26.08
N GLY A 52 0.45 10.84 -25.93
CA GLY A 52 0.28 12.28 -26.13
C GLY A 52 -0.87 12.90 -25.34
N GLU A 53 -1.45 12.17 -24.38
CA GLU A 53 -2.44 12.76 -23.47
C GLU A 53 -1.67 13.59 -22.42
N ASP A 54 -2.01 14.89 -22.35
CA ASP A 54 -1.42 15.86 -21.42
C ASP A 54 -1.58 15.37 -19.97
N VAL A 55 -0.58 15.61 -19.13
CA VAL A 55 -0.66 15.34 -17.68
C VAL A 55 -1.91 15.98 -17.08
N ASN A 56 -2.26 17.18 -17.55
CA ASN A 56 -3.48 17.87 -17.13
C ASN A 56 -4.75 17.10 -17.51
N ASP A 57 -4.81 16.54 -18.71
CA ASP A 57 -5.96 15.75 -19.15
C ASP A 57 -6.12 14.48 -18.32
N LEU A 58 -4.99 13.82 -18.00
CA LEU A 58 -4.97 12.66 -17.12
C LEU A 58 -5.51 13.01 -15.73
N LEU A 59 -5.00 14.07 -15.10
CA LEU A 59 -5.43 14.51 -13.76
C LEU A 59 -6.89 15.00 -13.75
N ASN A 60 -7.31 15.70 -14.79
CA ASN A 60 -8.71 16.13 -14.96
C ASN A 60 -9.67 14.93 -15.15
N SER A 61 -9.18 13.83 -15.71
CA SER A 61 -9.97 12.60 -15.85
C SER A 61 -10.27 11.95 -14.48
N ILE A 62 -9.41 12.16 -13.49
CA ILE A 62 -9.56 11.65 -12.12
C ILE A 62 -10.75 12.32 -11.46
N GLU A 63 -10.82 13.65 -11.54
CA GLU A 63 -11.92 14.42 -10.96
C GLU A 63 -13.28 14.05 -11.57
N LYS A 64 -13.30 13.72 -12.88
CA LYS A 64 -14.54 13.37 -13.59
C LYS A 64 -15.03 11.96 -13.30
N LYS A 65 -14.12 11.01 -13.06
CA LYS A 65 -14.46 9.60 -12.87
C LYS A 65 -14.86 9.26 -11.42
N GLY A 66 -14.48 10.08 -10.44
CA GLY A 66 -14.99 9.98 -9.06
C GLY A 66 -14.85 8.58 -8.44
N GLU A 67 -15.92 8.06 -7.83
CA GLU A 67 -15.93 6.80 -7.05
C GLU A 67 -15.75 5.51 -7.88
N ASP A 68 -15.80 5.59 -9.22
CA ASP A 68 -15.76 4.41 -10.10
C ASP A 68 -14.34 3.85 -10.32
N PHE A 69 -13.32 4.40 -9.67
CA PHE A 69 -11.93 3.95 -9.83
C PHE A 69 -11.67 2.61 -9.14
N LYS A 70 -11.07 1.69 -9.91
CA LYS A 70 -10.48 0.47 -9.37
C LYS A 70 -9.05 0.72 -8.92
N GLU A 71 -8.56 -0.15 -8.04
CA GLU A 71 -7.17 -0.12 -7.56
C GLU A 71 -6.16 -0.17 -8.72
N SER A 72 -6.45 -0.95 -9.76
CA SER A 72 -5.61 -1.04 -10.96
C SER A 72 -5.51 0.29 -11.71
N ASP A 73 -6.57 1.09 -11.70
CA ASP A 73 -6.58 2.38 -12.37
C ASP A 73 -5.72 3.39 -11.60
N VAL A 74 -5.81 3.39 -10.26
CA VAL A 74 -4.95 4.21 -9.39
C VAL A 74 -3.48 3.94 -9.66
N VAL A 75 -3.09 2.65 -9.66
CA VAL A 75 -1.70 2.24 -9.93
C VAL A 75 -1.28 2.66 -11.35
N SER A 76 -2.13 2.44 -12.35
CA SER A 76 -1.82 2.82 -13.73
C SER A 76 -1.61 4.33 -13.87
N ILE A 77 -2.40 5.15 -13.18
CA ILE A 77 -2.26 6.61 -13.21
C ILE A 77 -0.93 7.04 -12.58
N TRP A 78 -0.54 6.48 -11.44
CA TRP A 78 0.77 6.76 -10.82
C TRP A 78 1.93 6.48 -11.77
N GLN A 79 1.95 5.30 -12.38
CA GLN A 79 3.00 4.92 -13.33
C GLN A 79 3.01 5.84 -14.55
N GLN A 80 1.83 6.15 -15.06
CA GLN A 80 1.66 7.07 -16.18
C GLN A 80 2.12 8.50 -15.89
N LEU A 81 1.98 8.97 -14.66
CA LEU A 81 2.50 10.27 -14.23
C LEU A 81 4.02 10.22 -14.11
N ALA A 82 4.57 9.18 -13.49
CA ALA A 82 6.01 8.99 -13.36
C ALA A 82 6.71 8.91 -14.73
N ASP A 83 6.17 8.12 -15.66
CA ASP A 83 6.69 8.00 -17.04
C ASP A 83 6.69 9.35 -17.78
N ARG A 84 5.63 10.15 -17.61
CA ARG A 84 5.54 11.49 -18.24
C ARG A 84 6.46 12.52 -17.56
N ALA A 85 6.73 12.33 -16.26
CA ALA A 85 7.57 13.21 -15.46
C ALA A 85 9.07 12.90 -15.55
N GLU A 86 9.47 11.79 -16.18
CA GLU A 86 10.86 11.36 -16.30
C GLU A 86 11.79 12.47 -16.79
N ASN A 87 11.34 13.26 -17.77
CA ASN A 87 12.11 14.35 -18.38
C ASN A 87 11.70 15.74 -17.86
N MET A 88 10.83 15.82 -16.85
CA MET A 88 10.42 17.09 -16.24
C MET A 88 11.40 17.50 -15.14
N SER A 89 11.67 18.80 -15.04
CA SER A 89 12.39 19.36 -13.90
C SER A 89 11.58 19.21 -12.61
N GLN A 90 12.23 19.29 -11.44
CA GLN A 90 11.51 19.23 -10.16
C GLN A 90 10.49 20.37 -10.01
N GLU A 91 10.85 21.58 -10.46
CA GLU A 91 9.95 22.75 -10.47
C GLU A 91 8.72 22.52 -11.37
N ASP A 92 8.92 21.88 -12.53
CA ASP A 92 7.83 21.50 -13.42
C ASP A 92 6.92 20.45 -12.79
N ARG A 93 7.48 19.44 -12.10
CA ARG A 93 6.69 18.40 -11.41
C ARG A 93 5.84 19.03 -10.30
N GLU A 94 6.44 19.89 -9.49
CA GLU A 94 5.73 20.55 -8.41
C GLU A 94 4.59 21.43 -8.94
N SER A 95 4.85 22.23 -9.96
CA SER A 95 3.88 23.18 -10.52
C SER A 95 2.79 22.52 -11.37
N LYS A 96 3.12 21.50 -12.18
CA LYS A 96 2.20 20.87 -13.15
C LYS A 96 1.55 19.59 -12.63
N ILE A 97 2.10 18.97 -11.59
CA ILE A 97 1.58 17.71 -11.04
C ILE A 97 1.15 17.93 -9.59
N HIS A 98 2.09 18.23 -8.68
CA HIS A 98 1.84 18.13 -7.24
C HIS A 98 0.79 19.15 -6.76
N ARG A 99 0.80 20.36 -7.31
CA ARG A 99 -0.14 21.43 -6.93
C ARG A 99 -1.51 21.34 -7.60
N VAL A 100 -1.72 20.37 -8.50
CA VAL A 100 -2.99 20.21 -9.22
C VAL A 100 -3.96 19.40 -8.36
N LYS A 101 -5.21 19.87 -8.24
CA LYS A 101 -6.23 19.24 -7.40
C LYS A 101 -6.50 17.76 -7.75
N GLY A 102 -6.43 17.40 -9.04
CA GLY A 102 -6.54 16.02 -9.48
C GLY A 102 -5.45 15.11 -8.90
N PHE A 103 -4.25 15.64 -8.63
CA PHE A 103 -3.17 14.88 -8.01
C PHE A 103 -3.45 14.63 -6.52
N GLN A 104 -3.92 15.63 -5.77
CA GLN A 104 -4.36 15.40 -4.39
C GLN A 104 -5.47 14.34 -4.31
N THR A 105 -6.41 14.38 -5.27
CA THR A 105 -7.47 13.36 -5.36
C THR A 105 -6.90 11.96 -5.58
N LEU A 106 -5.84 11.83 -6.40
CA LEU A 106 -5.13 10.56 -6.60
C LEU A 106 -4.45 10.08 -5.31
N VAL A 107 -3.81 10.98 -4.56
CA VAL A 107 -3.19 10.66 -3.26
C VAL A 107 -4.25 10.13 -2.29
N ASP A 108 -5.37 10.84 -2.13
CA ASP A 108 -6.46 10.45 -1.24
C ASP A 108 -7.03 9.07 -1.62
N MET A 109 -7.27 8.84 -2.93
CA MET A 109 -7.69 7.54 -3.46
C MET A 109 -6.68 6.44 -3.14
N SER A 110 -5.39 6.73 -3.25
CA SER A 110 -4.31 5.77 -2.96
C SER A 110 -4.28 5.39 -1.50
N ILE A 111 -4.42 6.36 -0.59
CA ILE A 111 -4.52 6.15 0.86
C ILE A 111 -5.72 5.25 1.19
N MET A 112 -6.89 5.52 0.60
CA MET A 112 -8.08 4.69 0.78
C MET A 112 -7.91 3.28 0.22
N ALA A 113 -7.20 3.15 -0.91
CA ALA A 113 -6.96 1.88 -1.58
C ALA A 113 -5.91 0.99 -0.87
N THR A 114 -5.07 1.54 0.02
CA THR A 114 -3.97 0.80 0.66
C THR A 114 -4.36 -0.53 1.31
N LYS A 115 -5.57 -0.60 1.89
CA LYS A 115 -6.09 -1.83 2.51
C LYS A 115 -6.49 -2.90 1.50
N ARG A 116 -6.84 -2.51 0.27
CA ARG A 116 -7.38 -3.39 -0.79
C ARG A 116 -6.33 -3.75 -1.85
N CYS A 117 -5.32 -2.91 -2.04
CA CYS A 117 -4.21 -3.19 -2.96
C CYS A 117 -3.36 -4.38 -2.51
N SER A 118 -2.80 -5.10 -3.49
CA SER A 118 -1.72 -6.07 -3.27
C SER A 118 -0.39 -5.38 -2.94
N THR A 119 0.59 -6.12 -2.42
CA THR A 119 1.95 -5.61 -2.19
C THR A 119 2.60 -5.14 -3.49
N GLU A 120 2.43 -5.88 -4.58
CA GLU A 120 2.86 -5.48 -5.92
C GLU A 120 2.33 -4.10 -6.35
N GLN A 121 1.04 -3.85 -6.15
CA GLN A 121 0.41 -2.59 -6.49
C GLN A 121 0.95 -1.44 -5.62
N LEU A 122 1.15 -1.70 -4.34
CA LEU A 122 1.69 -0.70 -3.41
C LEU A 122 3.16 -0.39 -3.69
N ALA A 123 3.97 -1.40 -4.02
CA ALA A 123 5.35 -1.23 -4.46
C ALA A 123 5.45 -0.32 -5.70
N LYS A 124 4.56 -0.52 -6.67
CA LYS A 124 4.47 0.33 -7.87
C LYS A 124 4.11 1.77 -7.52
N ILE A 125 3.15 1.98 -6.62
CA ILE A 125 2.76 3.32 -6.18
C ILE A 125 3.94 4.03 -5.50
N VAL A 126 4.63 3.37 -4.55
CA VAL A 126 5.78 3.97 -3.85
C VAL A 126 6.91 4.28 -4.81
N MET A 127 7.24 3.38 -5.73
CA MET A 127 8.26 3.63 -6.75
C MET A 127 7.89 4.83 -7.62
N SER A 128 6.64 4.92 -8.09
CA SER A 128 6.17 6.05 -8.89
C SER A 128 6.14 7.37 -8.11
N ALA A 129 5.75 7.36 -6.83
CA ALA A 129 5.82 8.53 -5.96
C ALA A 129 7.27 9.01 -5.80
N GLY A 130 8.21 8.10 -5.57
CA GLY A 130 9.64 8.41 -5.51
C GLY A 130 10.17 8.98 -6.84
N GLN A 131 9.81 8.40 -7.98
CA GLN A 131 10.18 8.92 -9.30
C GLN A 131 9.68 10.35 -9.56
N LEU A 132 8.51 10.69 -9.00
CA LEU A 132 7.95 12.03 -9.03
C LEU A 132 8.62 12.98 -8.03
N GLY A 133 9.42 12.47 -7.09
CA GLY A 133 9.97 13.25 -5.98
C GLY A 133 8.87 13.80 -5.09
N PHE A 134 7.85 12.98 -4.82
CA PHE A 134 6.69 13.33 -4.02
C PHE A 134 6.75 12.65 -2.65
N ASP A 135 6.96 13.46 -1.62
CA ASP A 135 7.08 13.05 -0.22
C ASP A 135 5.82 13.43 0.56
N ASP A 136 4.84 12.53 0.59
CA ASP A 136 3.65 12.67 1.43
C ASP A 136 3.70 11.65 2.55
N ASP A 137 4.02 12.14 3.75
CA ASP A 137 4.17 11.34 4.97
C ASP A 137 2.99 10.37 5.15
N MET A 138 1.76 10.86 4.96
CA MET A 138 0.56 10.08 5.21
C MET A 138 0.41 8.93 4.21
N LEU A 139 0.64 9.17 2.93
CA LEU A 139 0.64 8.13 1.89
C LEU A 139 1.73 7.10 2.15
N LEU A 140 2.98 7.55 2.33
CA LEU A 140 4.14 6.68 2.44
C LEU A 140 4.13 5.87 3.75
N ASP A 141 3.71 6.46 4.87
CA ASP A 141 3.51 5.73 6.13
C ASP A 141 2.38 4.70 6.01
N ARG A 142 1.29 5.04 5.32
CA ARG A 142 0.18 4.11 5.17
C ARG A 142 0.55 2.90 4.32
N ILE A 143 1.31 3.12 3.25
CA ILE A 143 1.83 2.03 2.42
C ILE A 143 2.82 1.20 3.24
N SER A 144 3.75 1.85 3.94
CA SER A 144 4.72 1.21 4.83
C SER A 144 4.07 0.30 5.88
N GLN A 145 3.02 0.78 6.55
CA GLN A 145 2.23 -0.03 7.49
C GLN A 145 1.63 -1.26 6.81
N SER A 146 1.13 -1.12 5.58
CA SER A 146 0.58 -2.24 4.81
C SER A 146 1.64 -3.30 4.52
N PHE A 147 2.85 -2.87 4.11
CA PHE A 147 4.00 -3.76 3.90
C PHE A 147 4.42 -4.48 5.17
N MET A 148 4.49 -3.78 6.30
CA MET A 148 4.84 -4.39 7.60
C MET A 148 3.94 -5.59 7.94
N THR A 149 2.64 -5.50 7.65
CA THR A 149 1.70 -6.60 7.92
C THR A 149 1.82 -7.79 6.98
N ARG A 150 2.54 -7.65 5.85
CA ARG A 150 2.61 -8.64 4.77
C ARG A 150 4.04 -8.98 4.35
N MET A 151 5.05 -8.51 5.08
CA MET A 151 6.46 -8.55 4.67
C MET A 151 6.94 -9.97 4.33
N SER A 152 6.45 -10.99 5.03
CA SER A 152 6.79 -12.40 4.77
C SER A 152 6.38 -12.91 3.38
N HIS A 153 5.49 -12.20 2.69
CA HIS A 153 5.01 -12.52 1.35
C HIS A 153 5.57 -11.60 0.27
N VAL A 154 6.33 -10.56 0.66
CA VAL A 154 6.94 -9.61 -0.26
C VAL A 154 8.07 -10.30 -1.01
N ASP A 155 8.10 -10.14 -2.33
CA ASP A 155 9.16 -10.69 -3.18
C ASP A 155 10.33 -9.69 -3.39
N ALA A 156 11.36 -10.15 -4.09
CA ALA A 156 12.55 -9.35 -4.35
C ALA A 156 12.25 -8.04 -5.12
N THR A 157 11.37 -8.09 -6.12
CA THR A 157 11.04 -6.92 -6.95
C THR A 157 10.23 -5.91 -6.15
N GLU A 158 9.25 -6.39 -5.38
CA GLU A 158 8.43 -5.57 -4.50
C GLU A 158 9.28 -4.88 -3.42
N LEU A 159 10.23 -5.60 -2.81
CA LEU A 159 11.11 -5.05 -1.77
C LEU A 159 12.04 -3.96 -2.32
N VAL A 160 12.64 -4.20 -3.50
CA VAL A 160 13.50 -3.22 -4.19
C VAL A 160 12.71 -1.97 -4.53
N ASN A 161 11.49 -2.12 -5.07
CA ASN A 161 10.62 -1.00 -5.42
C ASN A 161 10.21 -0.19 -4.17
N LEU A 162 9.89 -0.86 -3.07
CA LEU A 162 9.60 -0.18 -1.79
C LEU A 162 10.80 0.65 -1.34
N ALA A 163 11.97 0.03 -1.16
CA ALA A 163 13.16 0.72 -0.65
C ALA A 163 13.62 1.83 -1.59
N THR A 164 13.69 1.57 -2.89
CA THR A 164 14.11 2.57 -3.88
C THR A 164 13.11 3.71 -3.97
N GLY A 165 11.80 3.43 -3.97
CA GLY A 165 10.78 4.47 -4.03
C GLY A 165 10.80 5.37 -2.80
N LEU A 166 10.94 4.82 -1.59
CA LEU A 166 11.11 5.60 -0.36
C LEU A 166 12.38 6.48 -0.43
N SER A 167 13.51 5.90 -0.86
CA SER A 167 14.75 6.66 -1.03
C SER A 167 14.64 7.78 -2.07
N LEU A 168 13.93 7.57 -3.18
CA LEU A 168 13.76 8.58 -4.22
C LEU A 168 12.80 9.70 -3.80
N ALA A 169 11.83 9.37 -2.94
CA ALA A 169 10.95 10.34 -2.32
C ALA A 169 11.64 11.17 -1.22
N ASP A 170 12.88 10.85 -0.85
CA ASP A 170 13.56 11.42 0.34
C ASP A 170 12.82 11.10 1.66
N HIS A 171 11.99 10.04 1.66
CA HIS A 171 11.24 9.60 2.84
C HIS A 171 12.08 8.62 3.65
N SER A 172 12.45 9.03 4.86
CA SER A 172 13.17 8.14 5.78
C SER A 172 12.21 7.15 6.42
N PRO A 173 12.34 5.83 6.17
CA PRO A 173 11.51 4.84 6.83
C PRO A 173 11.80 4.82 8.33
N SER A 174 10.81 4.49 9.16
CA SER A 174 11.06 4.24 10.59
C SER A 174 12.12 3.14 10.77
N VAL A 175 12.90 3.20 11.86
CA VAL A 175 13.90 2.17 12.21
C VAL A 175 13.34 0.75 12.14
N ILE A 176 12.11 0.55 12.64
CA ILE A 176 11.47 -0.78 12.64
C ILE A 176 11.19 -1.27 11.22
N LEU A 177 10.67 -0.39 10.35
CA LEU A 177 10.45 -0.73 8.95
C LEU A 177 11.76 -1.02 8.25
N PHE A 178 12.78 -0.20 8.51
CA PHE A 178 14.10 -0.37 7.93
C PHE A 178 14.71 -1.73 8.30
N ASP A 179 14.77 -2.08 9.60
CA ASP A 179 15.23 -3.39 10.07
C ASP A 179 14.45 -4.56 9.44
N THR A 180 13.16 -4.35 9.22
CA THR A 180 12.26 -5.36 8.62
C THR A 180 12.56 -5.55 7.14
N ILE A 181 12.82 -4.46 6.40
CA ILE A 181 13.26 -4.50 5.00
C ILE A 181 14.62 -5.20 4.90
N GLN A 182 15.57 -4.88 5.77
CA GLN A 182 16.90 -5.51 5.79
C GLN A 182 16.81 -7.01 5.99
N LYS A 183 16.10 -7.47 7.03
CA LYS A 183 15.92 -8.90 7.31
C LYS A 183 15.31 -9.63 6.12
N ARG A 184 14.28 -9.02 5.51
CA ARG A 184 13.64 -9.60 4.33
C ARG A 184 14.58 -9.63 3.12
N ALA A 185 15.45 -8.63 2.95
CA ALA A 185 16.44 -8.61 1.89
C ALA A 185 17.46 -9.74 2.06
N VAL A 186 17.92 -10.03 3.27
CA VAL A 186 18.83 -11.17 3.54
C VAL A 186 18.16 -12.50 3.19
N GLU A 187 16.88 -12.68 3.56
CA GLU A 187 16.12 -13.89 3.20
C GLU A 187 15.99 -14.09 1.68
N LEU A 188 15.87 -12.99 0.94
CA LEU A 188 15.71 -12.97 -0.52
C LEU A 188 17.03 -12.78 -1.27
N ALA A 189 18.18 -12.79 -0.58
CA ALA A 189 19.49 -12.53 -1.18
C ALA A 189 19.80 -13.41 -2.43
N PRO A 190 19.40 -14.70 -2.48
CA PRO A 190 19.58 -15.54 -3.67
C PRO A 190 18.71 -15.14 -4.87
N ASP A 191 17.61 -14.41 -4.64
CA ASP A 191 16.60 -14.08 -5.66
C ASP A 191 16.89 -12.74 -6.35
N PHE A 192 17.79 -11.92 -5.79
CA PHE A 192 18.13 -10.63 -6.38
C PHE A 192 19.08 -10.74 -7.58
N SER A 193 18.76 -9.99 -8.64
CA SER A 193 19.75 -9.67 -9.68
C SER A 193 20.83 -8.71 -9.14
N SER A 194 21.96 -8.62 -9.83
CA SER A 194 23.03 -7.68 -9.49
C SER A 194 22.54 -6.23 -9.48
N GLU A 195 21.66 -5.86 -10.41
CA GLU A 195 21.06 -4.53 -10.49
C GLU A 195 20.16 -4.24 -9.29
N GLN A 196 19.38 -5.23 -8.84
CA GLN A 196 18.51 -5.10 -7.67
C GLN A 196 19.32 -4.92 -6.38
N LYS A 197 20.41 -5.68 -6.21
CA LYS A 197 21.33 -5.51 -5.07
C LYS A 197 21.92 -4.10 -5.04
N SER A 198 22.41 -3.62 -6.18
CA SER A 198 22.97 -2.27 -6.30
C SER A 198 21.93 -1.19 -5.99
N ALA A 199 20.69 -1.36 -6.44
CA ALA A 199 19.59 -0.45 -6.12
C ALA A 199 19.26 -0.42 -4.62
N LEU A 200 19.18 -1.59 -3.98
CA LEU A 200 18.96 -1.70 -2.54
C LEU A 200 20.09 -1.07 -1.72
N GLU A 201 21.35 -1.33 -2.07
CA GLU A 201 22.48 -0.70 -1.40
C GLU A 201 22.44 0.83 -1.48
N LYS A 202 22.08 1.35 -2.66
CA LYS A 202 21.95 2.79 -2.86
C LYS A 202 20.81 3.36 -2.02
N ALA A 203 19.67 2.68 -1.98
CA ALA A 203 18.53 3.07 -1.16
C ALA A 203 18.84 2.99 0.34
N PHE A 204 19.60 2.00 0.79
CA PHE A 204 19.99 1.92 2.19
C PHE A 204 20.90 3.08 2.55
N LYS A 205 21.96 3.33 1.77
CA LYS A 205 22.89 4.44 2.00
C LYS A 205 22.22 5.82 2.12
N SER A 206 21.06 6.05 1.49
CA SER A 206 20.34 7.32 1.61
C SER A 206 19.52 7.44 2.89
N PHE A 207 19.17 6.34 3.56
CA PHE A 207 18.40 6.36 4.80
C PHE A 207 19.22 6.73 6.04
N ASP A 208 20.53 6.90 5.91
CA ASP A 208 21.48 7.33 6.98
C ASP A 208 21.39 6.49 8.27
N TYR A 209 21.13 5.18 8.15
CA TYR A 209 21.19 4.23 9.26
C TYR A 209 22.57 3.54 9.29
N ASP A 210 23.06 3.10 10.46
CA ASP A 210 24.38 2.44 10.54
C ASP A 210 24.31 1.05 9.86
N HIS A 211 24.76 0.94 8.61
CA HIS A 211 24.59 -0.25 7.74
C HIS A 211 25.75 -1.26 7.77
N LYS A 212 26.58 -1.26 8.81
CA LYS A 212 27.91 -1.93 8.79
C LYS A 212 27.90 -3.42 8.39
N ASP A 213 26.77 -4.11 8.44
CA ASP A 213 26.69 -5.55 8.23
C ASP A 213 26.04 -5.99 6.90
N ILE A 214 25.40 -5.10 6.13
CA ILE A 214 24.52 -5.55 5.01
C ILE A 214 25.24 -5.70 3.69
N SER A 215 26.24 -4.87 3.41
CA SER A 215 27.01 -4.96 2.16
C SER A 215 27.81 -6.26 2.04
N SER A 216 27.98 -7.03 3.13
CA SER A 216 28.60 -8.35 3.10
C SER A 216 27.62 -9.50 2.89
N GLU A 217 26.31 -9.27 3.11
CA GLU A 217 25.27 -10.31 3.07
C GLU A 217 24.37 -10.25 1.83
N LEU A 218 24.27 -9.08 1.18
CA LEU A 218 23.67 -8.92 -0.16
C LEU A 218 24.68 -9.29 -1.25
#